data_AF-A0A940AIG1-F1
#
_entry.id   AF-A0A940AIG1-F1
#
_cell.length_a   1.000
_cell.length_b   1.000
_cell.length_c   1.000
_cell.angle_alpha   90.00
_cell.angle_beta   90.00
_cell.angle_gamma   90.00
#
_symmetry.space_group_name_H-M   'P 1'
#
loop_
_entity.id
_entity.type
_entity.pdbx_description
1 polymer ?
#
loop_
_entity_poly.entity_id
_entity_poly.type
_entity_poly.pdbx_seq_one_letter_code
_entity_poly.pdbx_strand_id
1 'polypeptide(L)'
;MAIMTFFKKLFGADVEENAGGSVKTAETAVNSSGSGRPVAMKDLEGFVNYVVTALVDFPDEVRITTKTENNESVIWISCRKEDTGKIIGKKGKTIIALRALVASAAGRMQNRVKVEVAD
;
A
#
# COMPACT_ATOMS: atom_id res chain seq x y z
N MET A 1 -22.34 -0.87 -0.59
CA MET A 1 -22.16 -1.06 0.87
C MET A 1 -20.71 -1.33 1.29
N ALA A 2 -19.79 -1.76 0.40
CA ALA A 2 -18.41 -2.09 0.76
C ALA A 2 -17.49 -0.89 1.09
N ILE A 3 -17.53 0.19 0.29
CA ILE A 3 -16.60 1.33 0.45
C ILE A 3 -16.89 2.20 1.70
N MET A 4 -18.16 2.27 2.11
CA MET A 4 -18.62 3.13 3.22
C MET A 4 -18.28 2.54 4.59
N THR A 5 -18.28 1.21 4.69
CA THR A 5 -17.86 0.48 5.89
C THR A 5 -16.34 0.56 6.10
N PHE A 6 -15.56 0.55 5.02
CA PHE A 6 -14.10 0.64 5.10
C PHE A 6 -13.62 2.03 5.51
N PHE A 7 -14.17 3.11 4.96
CA PHE A 7 -13.81 4.48 5.36
C PHE A 7 -14.11 4.74 6.84
N LYS A 8 -15.23 4.19 7.35
CA LYS A 8 -15.57 4.27 8.79
C LYS A 8 -14.59 3.50 9.68
N LYS A 9 -14.02 2.39 9.20
CA LYS A 9 -12.99 1.60 9.90
C LYS A 9 -11.59 2.23 9.79
N LEU A 10 -11.30 2.94 8.69
CA LEU A 10 -10.04 3.63 8.41
C LEU A 10 -9.83 4.89 9.28
N PHE A 11 -10.92 5.58 9.62
CA PHE A 11 -10.92 6.81 10.41
C PHE A 11 -11.57 6.63 11.80
N GLY A 12 -11.65 5.39 12.29
CA GLY A 12 -12.45 4.97 13.45
C GLY A 12 -12.45 5.95 14.63
N ALA A 13 -13.62 6.54 14.88
CA ALA A 13 -14.08 6.86 16.23
C ALA A 13 -14.94 5.66 16.65
N ASP A 14 -14.33 4.78 17.45
CA ASP A 14 -14.91 3.91 18.49
C ASP A 14 -13.90 2.79 18.73
N VAL A 15 -13.14 2.95 19.83
CA VAL A 15 -12.24 1.94 20.39
C VAL A 15 -13.10 1.00 21.22
N GLU A 16 -13.15 -0.27 20.83
CA GLU A 16 -13.63 -1.32 21.70
C GLU A 16 -12.65 -2.50 21.65
N GLU A 17 -12.13 -2.84 22.82
CA GLU A 17 -11.12 -3.85 23.12
C GLU A 17 -11.82 -5.13 23.60
N ASN A 18 -11.67 -6.25 22.89
CA ASN A 18 -11.24 -7.50 23.55
C ASN A 18 -10.87 -8.66 22.60
N ALA A 19 -9.77 -9.30 22.99
CA ALA A 19 -9.39 -10.72 22.97
C ALA A 19 -9.67 -11.62 21.76
N GLY A 20 -8.55 -12.13 21.22
CA GLY A 20 -8.30 -13.58 21.20
C GLY A 20 -8.12 -14.21 19.82
N GLY A 21 -6.87 -14.55 19.45
CA GLY A 21 -6.64 -15.50 18.35
C GLY A 21 -5.30 -15.45 17.64
N SER A 22 -4.20 -15.70 18.36
CA SER A 22 -2.93 -16.31 17.94
C SER A 22 -2.55 -16.33 16.45
N VAL A 23 -1.74 -15.36 16.01
CA VAL A 23 -0.70 -15.58 15.00
C VAL A 23 0.60 -14.94 15.47
N LYS A 24 1.67 -15.72 15.38
CA LYS A 24 2.98 -15.55 16.00
C LYS A 24 3.80 -14.44 15.33
N THR A 25 4.45 -13.66 16.18
CA THR A 25 5.74 -12.96 15.98
C THR A 25 5.89 -12.08 14.74
N ALA A 26 5.58 -10.79 14.92
CA ALA A 26 6.56 -9.70 14.79
C ALA A 26 5.82 -8.37 15.00
N GLU A 27 5.60 -8.02 16.26
CA GLU A 27 5.18 -6.68 16.65
C GLU A 27 6.31 -5.71 16.30
N THR A 28 6.14 -4.93 15.24
CA THR A 28 6.85 -3.65 15.12
C THR A 28 5.86 -2.56 15.49
N ALA A 29 6.03 -2.10 16.73
CA ALA A 29 5.37 -0.96 17.31
C ALA A 29 5.19 0.20 16.31
N VAL A 30 3.93 0.55 16.04
CA VAL A 30 3.53 1.88 15.59
C VAL A 30 3.66 2.80 16.80
N ASN A 31 4.87 3.30 17.03
CA ASN A 31 5.12 4.43 17.92
C ASN A 31 5.25 5.67 17.04
N SER A 32 4.21 6.49 17.07
CA SER A 32 4.18 7.86 16.56
C SER A 32 5.12 8.73 17.38
N SER A 33 6.38 8.82 16.96
CA SER A 33 7.35 9.84 17.40
C SER A 33 8.48 9.87 16.38
N GLY A 34 8.74 11.04 15.80
CA GLY A 34 9.66 11.25 14.68
C GLY A 34 11.12 10.81 14.90
N SER A 35 11.39 9.51 14.80
CA SER A 35 12.73 8.96 14.66
C SER A 35 12.88 8.41 13.24
N GLY A 36 13.84 8.94 12.49
CA GLY A 36 14.10 8.58 11.09
C GLY A 36 14.63 7.16 10.96
N ARG A 37 13.76 6.15 11.05
CA ARG A 37 14.08 4.82 10.54
C ARG A 37 14.25 4.93 9.02
N PRO A 38 15.32 4.35 8.45
CA PRO A 38 15.45 4.27 7.01
C PRO A 38 14.22 3.52 6.47
N VAL A 39 13.54 4.12 5.50
CA VAL A 39 12.46 3.46 4.78
C VAL A 39 13.08 2.22 4.11
N ALA A 40 12.49 1.05 4.30
CA ALA A 40 12.90 -0.18 3.61
C ALA A 40 11.98 -0.43 2.41
N MET A 41 12.44 -1.23 1.43
CA MET A 41 11.60 -1.57 0.27
C MET A 41 10.30 -2.25 0.69
N LYS A 42 10.34 -3.07 1.74
CA LYS A 42 9.17 -3.73 2.32
C LYS A 42 8.11 -2.75 2.85
N ASP A 43 8.53 -1.57 3.32
CA ASP A 43 7.60 -0.54 3.78
C ASP A 43 6.82 0.07 2.60
N LEU A 44 7.50 0.28 1.47
CA LEU A 44 6.88 0.78 0.25
C LEU A 44 5.91 -0.24 -0.35
N GLU A 45 6.28 -1.52 -0.37
CA GLU A 45 5.38 -2.62 -0.76
C GLU A 45 4.14 -2.68 0.14
N GLY A 46 4.35 -2.61 1.46
CA GLY A 46 3.26 -2.60 2.43
C GLY A 46 2.33 -1.39 2.25
N PHE A 47 2.88 -0.21 2.00
CA PHE A 47 2.11 0.99 1.70
C PHE A 47 1.30 0.84 0.42
N VAL A 48 1.91 0.37 -0.68
CA VAL A 48 1.21 0.16 -1.95
C VAL A 48 0.09 -0.87 -1.76
N ASN A 49 0.36 -2.00 -1.11
CA ASN A 49 -0.64 -3.02 -0.82
C ASN A 49 -1.82 -2.45 -0.01
N TYR A 50 -1.53 -1.70 1.05
CA TYR A 50 -2.53 -1.06 1.89
C TYR A 50 -3.44 -0.10 1.10
N VAL A 51 -2.85 0.75 0.26
CA VAL A 51 -3.63 1.69 -0.56
C VAL A 51 -4.44 0.94 -1.61
N VAL A 52 -3.83 0.00 -2.34
CA VAL A 52 -4.49 -0.71 -3.45
C VAL A 52 -5.65 -1.55 -2.95
N THR A 53 -5.46 -2.34 -1.88
CA THR A 53 -6.52 -3.18 -1.31
C THR A 53 -7.73 -2.38 -0.82
N ALA A 54 -7.54 -1.10 -0.47
CA ALA A 54 -8.63 -0.19 -0.11
C ALA A 54 -9.41 0.37 -1.31
N LEU A 55 -8.87 0.30 -2.52
CA LEU A 55 -9.46 0.88 -3.74
C LEU A 55 -10.26 -0.13 -4.57
N VAL A 56 -10.05 -1.42 -4.35
CA VAL A 56 -10.54 -2.52 -5.18
C VAL A 56 -11.71 -3.26 -4.54
N ASP A 57 -12.49 -4.01 -5.34
CA ASP A 57 -13.56 -4.86 -4.78
C ASP A 57 -13.04 -6.22 -4.33
N PHE A 58 -11.97 -6.73 -4.96
CA PHE A 58 -11.37 -8.04 -4.67
C PHE A 58 -9.96 -7.88 -4.06
N PRO A 59 -9.84 -7.47 -2.79
CA PRO A 59 -8.54 -7.20 -2.15
C PRO A 59 -7.68 -8.45 -1.95
N ASP A 60 -8.31 -9.62 -1.88
CA ASP A 60 -7.67 -10.94 -1.76
C ASP A 60 -6.97 -11.38 -3.05
N GLU A 61 -7.31 -10.75 -4.18
CA GLU A 61 -6.72 -11.04 -5.49
C GLU A 61 -5.66 -10.02 -5.91
N VAL A 62 -5.30 -9.10 -5.02
CA VAL A 62 -4.19 -8.17 -5.22
C VAL A 62 -2.87 -8.87 -4.88
N ARG A 63 -1.92 -8.83 -5.81
CA ARG A 63 -0.55 -9.31 -5.61
C ARG A 63 0.44 -8.20 -5.90
N ILE A 64 1.34 -7.97 -4.94
CA ILE A 64 2.45 -7.04 -5.09
C ILE A 64 3.73 -7.84 -5.33
N THR A 65 4.48 -7.48 -6.38
CA THR A 65 5.78 -8.06 -6.68
C THR A 65 6.79 -6.94 -6.90
N THR A 66 7.97 -7.07 -6.32
CA THR A 66 9.07 -6.13 -6.56
C THR A 66 10.21 -6.83 -7.27
N LYS A 67 10.81 -6.16 -8.23
CA LYS A 67 12.10 -6.53 -8.82
C LYS A 67 12.98 -5.31 -8.91
N THR A 68 14.27 -5.53 -8.70
CA THR A 68 15.28 -4.49 -8.78
C THR A 68 16.18 -4.78 -9.97
N GLU A 69 16.29 -3.81 -10.87
CA GLU A 69 17.15 -3.86 -12.06
C GLU A 69 17.90 -2.54 -12.18
N ASN A 70 19.20 -2.58 -12.42
CA ASN A 70 20.01 -1.40 -12.77
C ASN A 70 19.80 -0.18 -11.86
N ASN A 71 19.74 -0.39 -10.54
CA ASN A 71 19.57 0.66 -9.53
C ASN A 71 18.19 1.36 -9.55
N GLU A 72 17.20 0.72 -10.19
CA GLU A 72 15.79 1.08 -10.14
C GLU A 72 15.00 -0.15 -9.67
N SER A 73 14.04 0.07 -8.77
CA SER A 73 13.11 -0.98 -8.34
C SER A 73 11.74 -0.68 -8.91
N VAL A 74 11.06 -1.72 -9.39
CA VAL A 74 9.70 -1.61 -9.89
C VAL A 74 8.80 -2.46 -9.01
N ILE A 75 7.73 -1.84 -8.50
CA ILE A 75 6.67 -2.49 -7.75
C ILE A 75 5.52 -2.73 -8.74
N TRP A 76 5.29 -3.99 -9.07
CA TRP A 76 4.14 -4.43 -9.87
C TRP A 76 2.95 -4.74 -8.99
N ILE A 77 1.80 -4.19 -9.38
CA ILE A 77 0.50 -4.50 -8.84
C ILE A 77 -0.21 -5.39 -9.86
N SER A 78 -0.53 -6.62 -9.49
CA SER A 78 -1.38 -7.51 -10.26
C SER A 78 -2.71 -7.66 -9.54
N CYS A 79 -3.81 -7.51 -10.28
CA CYS A 79 -5.16 -7.62 -9.76
C CYS A 79 -6.09 -8.11 -10.87
N ARG A 80 -7.38 -8.23 -10.53
CA ARG A 80 -8.42 -8.43 -11.52
C ARG A 80 -8.55 -7.24 -12.47
N LYS A 81 -8.94 -7.53 -13.72
CA LYS A 81 -9.16 -6.50 -14.75
C LYS A 81 -10.24 -5.50 -14.34
N GLU A 82 -11.26 -5.95 -13.60
CA GLU A 82 -12.35 -5.11 -13.08
C GLU A 82 -11.85 -4.07 -12.05
N ASP A 83 -10.73 -4.34 -11.39
CA ASP A 83 -10.16 -3.50 -10.34
C ASP A 83 -9.07 -2.55 -10.86
N THR A 84 -8.43 -2.88 -11.99
CA THR A 84 -7.43 -2.04 -12.66
C THR A 84 -7.93 -0.61 -12.84
N GLY A 85 -9.16 -0.43 -13.31
CA GLY A 85 -9.76 0.90 -13.51
C GLY A 85 -9.87 1.74 -12.23
N LYS A 86 -10.05 1.10 -11.07
CA LYS A 86 -10.18 1.77 -9.77
C LYS A 86 -8.83 2.23 -9.23
N ILE A 87 -7.79 1.40 -9.41
CA ILE A 87 -6.41 1.71 -9.04
C ILE A 87 -5.89 2.87 -9.88
N ILE A 88 -6.12 2.84 -11.20
CA ILE A 88 -5.74 3.93 -12.11
C ILE A 88 -6.52 5.21 -11.75
N GLY A 89 -7.82 5.06 -11.52
CA GLY A 89 -8.72 6.17 -11.21
C GLY A 89 -8.99 7.09 -12.40
N LYS A 90 -9.90 8.04 -12.20
CA LYS A 90 -10.36 8.95 -13.27
C LYS A 90 -9.19 9.76 -13.84
N LYS A 91 -8.94 9.65 -15.15
CA LYS A 91 -7.80 10.29 -15.84
C LYS A 91 -6.43 9.93 -15.26
N GLY A 92 -6.31 8.78 -14.59
CA GLY A 92 -5.05 8.35 -13.96
C GLY A 92 -4.67 9.10 -12.68
N LYS A 93 -5.54 9.96 -12.13
CA LYS A 93 -5.21 10.80 -10.97
C LYS A 93 -4.75 9.98 -9.75
N THR A 94 -5.39 8.84 -9.49
CA THR A 94 -5.09 7.98 -8.35
C THR A 94 -3.70 7.35 -8.49
N ILE A 95 -3.42 6.72 -9.63
CA ILE A 95 -2.10 6.09 -9.83
C ILE A 95 -0.97 7.11 -9.90
N ILE A 96 -1.22 8.32 -10.44
CA ILE A 96 -0.23 9.41 -10.45
C ILE A 96 0.10 9.84 -9.01
N ALA A 97 -0.91 10.01 -8.16
CA ALA A 97 -0.71 10.38 -6.75
C ALA A 97 0.04 9.27 -6.00
N LEU A 98 -0.36 8.01 -6.18
CA LEU A 98 0.32 6.86 -5.55
C LEU A 98 1.80 6.80 -5.95
N ARG A 99 2.10 6.95 -7.24
CA ARG A 99 3.48 7.00 -7.76
C ARG A 99 4.28 8.14 -7.14
N ALA A 100 3.70 9.34 -7.03
CA ALA A 100 4.38 10.49 -6.43
C ALA A 100 4.71 10.25 -4.94
N LEU A 101 3.79 9.65 -4.19
CA LEU A 101 4.01 9.31 -2.78
C LEU A 101 5.12 8.26 -2.61
N VAL A 102 5.10 7.20 -3.40
CA VAL A 102 6.14 6.16 -3.39
C VAL A 102 7.50 6.74 -3.78
N ALA A 103 7.56 7.54 -4.85
CA ALA A 103 8.80 8.17 -5.29
C ALA A 103 9.38 9.12 -4.24
N SER A 104 8.52 9.90 -3.57
CA SER A 104 8.93 10.79 -2.48
C SER A 104 9.50 10.00 -1.29
N ALA A 105 8.85 8.91 -0.89
CA ALA A 105 9.33 8.05 0.20
C ALA A 105 10.62 7.32 -0.18
N ALA A 106 10.73 6.83 -1.42
CA ALA A 106 11.93 6.16 -1.95
C ALA A 106 13.13 7.10 -2.08
N GLY A 107 12.91 8.40 -2.33
CA GLY A 107 13.97 9.41 -2.34
C GLY A 107 14.75 9.47 -1.02
N ARG A 108 14.12 9.11 0.11
CA ARG A 108 14.78 9.00 1.43
C ARG A 108 15.73 7.80 1.53
N MET A 109 15.59 6.82 0.63
CA MET A 109 16.44 5.63 0.51
C MET A 109 17.55 5.80 -0.53
N GLN A 110 17.61 6.96 -1.21
CA GLN A 110 18.47 7.17 -2.39
C GLN A 110 18.24 6.12 -3.49
N ASN A 111 17.07 5.47 -3.51
CA ASN A 111 16.69 4.46 -4.50
C ASN A 111 15.60 5.02 -5.42
N ARG A 112 15.61 4.62 -6.69
CA ARG A 112 14.55 4.96 -7.63
C ARG A 112 13.51 3.85 -7.60
N VAL A 113 12.26 4.20 -7.31
CA VAL A 113 11.16 3.25 -7.24
C VAL A 113 10.03 3.68 -8.16
N LYS A 114 9.59 2.78 -9.03
CA LYS A 114 8.42 2.94 -9.90
C LYS A 114 7.30 2.02 -9.46
N VAL A 115 6.07 2.41 -9.75
CA VAL A 115 4.87 1.61 -9.53
C VAL A 115 4.21 1.34 -10.87
N GLU A 116 3.96 0.07 -11.16
CA GLU A 116 3.29 -0.39 -12.37
C GLU A 116 2.06 -1.23 -12.01
N VAL A 117 1.01 -1.07 -12.80
CA VAL A 117 -0.19 -1.91 -12.71
C VAL A 117 -0.13 -2.85 -13.91
N ALA A 118 -0.03 -4.14 -13.65
CA ALA A 118 -0.15 -5.18 -14.67
C ALA A 118 -1.63 -5.29 -15.07
N ASP A 119 -1.87 -5.40 -16.39
CA ASP A 119 -3.22 -5.53 -16.97
C ASP A 119 -3.84 -6.91 -16.67
#